data_AF-A0A6P0J1T3-F1
#
_entry.id   AF-A0A6P0J1T3-F1
#
_cell.length_a   1.000
_cell.length_b   1.000
_cell.length_c   1.000
_cell.angle_alpha   90.00
_cell.angle_beta   90.00
_cell.angle_gamma   90.00
#
_symmetry.space_group_name_H-M   'P 1'
#
loop_
_entity.id
_entity.type
_entity.pdbx_description
1 polymer ?
#
loop_
_entity_poly.entity_id
_entity_poly.type
_entity_poly.pdbx_seq_one_letter_code
_entity_poly.pdbx_strand_id
1 'polypeptide(L)'
;LNALSGDKHGGANFRVLQMFQEIAAADGDLEDNIRNYIQQSLAQKQKIPGLGHIEFKGIDPRARILGKICHQMVEEGKGDTFMHIAKEMHKQIDTIPYFDKIKPNVDFYSGVLWKNLGIPDQLMIVMFYCSRIAGYIANICLATEKSTIVFPNQAYVGKTNLLFNDVEPSSSGVIPLFPALKHSAVSCQPSA
;
A
#
# COMPACT_ATOMS: atom_id res chain seq x y z
N LEU A 1 10.24 9.11 1.75
CA LEU A 1 9.43 9.01 2.99
C LEU A 1 7.93 9.09 2.68
N ASN A 2 7.45 10.17 2.05
CA ASN A 2 6.01 10.35 1.78
C ASN A 2 5.35 9.25 0.92
N ALA A 3 6.05 8.69 -0.08
CA ALA A 3 5.54 7.56 -0.86
C ALA A 3 5.63 6.22 -0.10
N LEU A 4 6.50 6.13 0.91
CA LEU A 4 6.70 4.92 1.71
C LEU A 4 5.61 4.77 2.78
N SER A 5 5.16 5.88 3.36
CA SER A 5 4.11 5.88 4.40
C SER A 5 2.72 5.52 3.88
N GLY A 6 2.56 5.32 2.56
CA GLY A 6 1.30 4.89 1.98
C GLY A 6 0.93 3.48 2.40
N ASP A 7 -0.35 3.31 2.68
CA ASP A 7 -1.08 2.07 2.94
C ASP A 7 -0.74 0.87 2.04
N LYS A 8 -0.45 1.13 0.76
CA LYS A 8 -0.11 0.10 -0.24
C LYS A 8 1.40 -0.14 -0.38
N HIS A 9 2.21 0.56 0.42
CA HIS A 9 3.66 0.49 0.39
C HIS A 9 4.16 0.06 1.77
N GLY A 10 4.76 0.97 2.56
CA GLY A 10 5.27 0.65 3.89
C GLY A 10 4.20 0.37 4.93
N GLY A 11 2.93 0.73 4.70
CA GLY A 11 1.81 0.42 5.61
C GLY A 11 1.29 -1.02 5.52
N ALA A 12 1.78 -1.84 4.59
CA ALA A 12 1.31 -3.21 4.41
C ALA A 12 1.64 -4.11 5.61
N ASN A 13 2.82 -3.93 6.22
CA ASN A 13 3.23 -4.67 7.41
C ASN A 13 2.32 -4.38 8.63
N PHE A 14 1.88 -3.14 8.80
CA PHE A 14 0.95 -2.75 9.87
C PHE A 14 -0.41 -3.43 9.69
N ARG A 15 -0.91 -3.48 8.46
CA ARG A 15 -2.15 -4.20 8.15
C ARG A 15 -2.07 -5.70 8.38
N VAL A 16 -0.91 -6.30 8.12
CA VAL A 16 -0.67 -7.71 8.46
C VAL A 16 -0.81 -7.93 9.96
N LEU A 17 -0.27 -7.03 10.78
CA LEU A 17 -0.42 -7.12 12.24
C LEU A 17 -1.86 -6.91 12.71
N GLN A 18 -2.59 -5.96 12.11
CA GLN A 18 -4.01 -5.77 12.41
C GLN A 18 -4.82 -7.03 12.07
N MET A 19 -4.57 -7.62 10.89
CA MET A 19 -5.18 -8.89 10.50
C MET A 19 -4.85 -10.02 11.50
N PHE A 20 -3.60 -10.16 11.91
CA PHE A 20 -3.23 -11.19 12.90
C PHE A 20 -3.84 -10.93 14.28
N GLN A 21 -4.00 -9.66 14.66
CA GLN A 21 -4.70 -9.28 15.88
C GLN A 21 -6.19 -9.62 15.82
N GLU A 22 -6.85 -9.36 14.69
CA GLU A 22 -8.26 -9.74 14.45
C GLU A 22 -8.46 -11.26 14.56
N ILE A 23 -7.57 -12.03 13.90
CA ILE A 23 -7.59 -13.50 13.95
C ILE A 23 -7.35 -14.01 15.38
N ALA A 24 -6.40 -13.42 16.11
CA ALA A 24 -6.08 -13.82 17.48
C ALA A 24 -7.18 -13.47 18.49
N ALA A 25 -7.97 -12.43 18.24
CA ALA A 25 -9.03 -11.96 19.12
C ALA A 25 -10.36 -12.71 18.92
N ALA A 26 -10.50 -13.48 17.84
CA ALA A 26 -11.69 -14.29 17.59
C ALA A 26 -11.76 -15.48 18.56
N ASP A 27 -12.97 -15.79 19.01
CA ASP A 27 -13.22 -16.97 19.86
C ASP A 27 -13.00 -18.28 19.09
N GLY A 28 -12.64 -19.34 19.80
CA GLY A 28 -12.50 -20.69 19.24
C GLY A 28 -11.06 -21.08 18.91
N ASP A 29 -10.92 -22.09 18.03
CA ASP A 29 -9.61 -22.61 17.62
C ASP A 29 -8.91 -21.67 16.62
N LEU A 30 -7.61 -21.48 16.81
CA LEU A 30 -6.82 -20.55 16.01
C LEU A 30 -6.72 -20.97 14.55
N GLU A 31 -6.60 -22.27 14.25
CA GLU A 31 -6.50 -22.75 12.87
C GLU A 31 -7.81 -22.53 12.11
N ASP A 32 -8.94 -22.70 12.79
CA ASP A 32 -10.28 -22.44 12.24
C ASP A 32 -10.49 -20.94 12.02
N ASN A 33 -10.04 -20.09 12.94
CA ASN A 33 -10.13 -18.63 12.79
C ASN A 33 -9.32 -18.13 11.59
N ILE A 34 -8.12 -18.67 11.38
CA ILE A 34 -7.32 -18.40 10.19
C ILE A 34 -8.05 -18.83 8.92
N ARG A 35 -8.60 -20.05 8.91
CA ARG A 35 -9.34 -20.60 7.75
C ARG A 35 -10.54 -19.74 7.40
N ASN A 36 -11.31 -19.35 8.42
CA ASN A 36 -12.49 -18.50 8.28
C ASN A 36 -12.12 -17.14 7.70
N TYR A 37 -11.04 -16.51 8.19
CA TYR A 37 -10.56 -15.22 7.68
C TYR A 37 -10.20 -15.31 6.18
N ILE A 38 -9.45 -16.36 5.78
CA ILE A 38 -9.08 -16.57 4.37
C ILE A 38 -10.34 -16.74 3.51
N GLN A 39 -11.28 -17.60 3.93
CA GLN A 39 -12.51 -17.86 3.18
C GLN A 39 -13.39 -16.62 3.04
N GLN A 40 -13.56 -15.85 4.11
CA GLN A 40 -14.31 -14.60 4.09
C GLN A 40 -13.67 -13.56 3.17
N SER A 41 -12.34 -13.41 3.24
CA SER A 41 -11.58 -12.53 2.34
C SER A 41 -11.81 -12.88 0.87
N LEU A 42 -11.77 -14.18 0.54
CA LEU A 42 -12.04 -14.67 -0.81
C LEU A 42 -13.48 -14.42 -1.25
N ALA A 43 -14.45 -14.73 -0.40
CA ALA A 43 -15.88 -14.53 -0.68
C ALA A 43 -16.20 -13.05 -0.95
N GLN A 44 -15.57 -12.14 -0.20
CA GLN A 44 -15.74 -10.70 -0.34
C GLN A 44 -14.82 -10.08 -1.41
N LYS A 45 -13.99 -10.88 -2.09
CA LYS A 45 -12.97 -10.43 -3.06
C LYS A 45 -12.01 -9.39 -2.47
N GLN A 46 -11.74 -9.48 -1.18
CA GLN A 46 -10.79 -8.62 -0.48
C GLN A 46 -9.37 -9.17 -0.63
N LYS A 47 -8.40 -8.25 -0.69
CA LYS A 47 -6.98 -8.61 -0.74
C LYS A 47 -6.48 -8.83 0.67
N ILE A 48 -5.89 -10.00 0.91
CA ILE A 48 -5.21 -10.31 2.17
C ILE A 48 -3.88 -9.53 2.23
N PRO A 49 -3.66 -8.69 3.26
CA PRO A 49 -2.41 -7.97 3.45
C PRO A 49 -1.20 -8.91 3.48
N GLY A 50 -0.05 -8.45 2.96
CA GLY A 50 1.18 -9.25 2.92
C GLY A 50 1.20 -10.37 1.88
N LEU A 51 0.13 -10.57 1.09
CA LEU A 51 0.13 -11.52 -0.01
C LEU A 51 0.24 -10.86 -1.38
N GLY A 52 0.98 -11.51 -2.27
CA GLY A 52 1.19 -11.09 -3.64
C GLY A 52 2.26 -10.00 -3.78
N HIS A 53 2.81 -9.91 -4.98
CA HIS A 53 3.81 -8.94 -5.36
C HIS A 53 3.60 -8.55 -6.83
N ILE A 54 3.88 -7.30 -7.20
CA ILE A 54 3.72 -6.85 -8.60
C ILE A 54 4.69 -7.60 -9.52
N GLU A 55 5.94 -7.77 -9.07
CA GLU A 55 7.00 -8.43 -9.84
C GLU A 55 7.01 -9.96 -9.71
N PHE A 56 6.71 -10.51 -8.52
CA PHE A 56 6.88 -11.94 -8.25
C PHE A 56 5.57 -12.69 -8.43
N LYS A 57 5.55 -13.63 -9.39
CA LYS A 57 4.45 -14.57 -9.61
C LYS A 57 4.71 -15.88 -8.83
N GLY A 58 4.84 -15.76 -7.52
CA GLY A 58 5.26 -16.83 -6.60
C GLY A 58 5.78 -16.25 -5.30
N ILE A 59 6.50 -17.06 -4.50
CA ILE A 59 7.04 -16.59 -3.22
C ILE A 59 8.12 -15.53 -3.42
N ASP A 60 7.99 -14.42 -2.69
CA ASP A 60 9.03 -13.40 -2.62
C ASP A 60 10.29 -14.01 -1.97
N PRO A 61 11.48 -13.91 -2.59
CA PRO A 61 12.70 -14.48 -2.03
C PRO A 61 13.03 -13.94 -0.64
N ARG A 62 12.62 -12.71 -0.31
CA ARG A 62 12.78 -12.10 1.02
C ARG A 62 11.82 -12.73 2.02
N ALA A 63 10.57 -12.92 1.64
CA ALA A 63 9.58 -13.62 2.46
C ALA A 63 10.01 -15.05 2.76
N ARG A 64 10.65 -15.73 1.79
CA ARG A 64 11.21 -17.07 2.00
C ARG A 64 12.30 -17.10 3.08
N ILE A 65 13.16 -16.07 3.14
CA ILE A 65 14.20 -15.97 4.17
C ILE A 65 13.57 -15.65 5.53
N LEU A 66 12.70 -14.63 5.59
CA LEU A 66 12.05 -14.23 6.84
C LEU A 66 11.13 -15.34 7.39
N GLY A 67 10.43 -16.06 6.52
CA GLY A 67 9.59 -17.19 6.90
C GLY A 67 10.39 -18.32 7.54
N LYS A 68 11.60 -18.63 7.04
CA LYS A 68 12.49 -19.61 7.69
C LYS A 68 12.87 -19.19 9.10
N ILE A 69 13.25 -17.92 9.29
CA ILE A 69 13.59 -17.37 10.61
C ILE A 69 12.38 -17.46 11.54
N CYS A 70 11.20 -17.06 11.05
CA CYS A 70 9.95 -17.13 11.80
C CYS A 70 9.63 -18.57 12.24
N HIS A 71 9.72 -19.54 11.33
CA HIS A 71 9.43 -20.94 11.63
C HIS A 71 10.43 -21.53 12.62
N GLN A 72 11.72 -21.22 12.47
CA GLN A 72 12.77 -21.66 13.38
C GLN A 72 12.54 -21.12 14.80
N MET A 73 12.21 -19.83 14.94
CA MET A 73 11.94 -19.24 16.25
C MET A 73 10.71 -19.85 16.93
N VAL A 74 9.67 -20.19 16.15
CA VAL A 74 8.51 -20.94 16.66
C VAL A 74 8.94 -22.32 17.17
N GLU A 75 9.78 -23.02 16.41
CA GLU A 75 10.28 -24.36 16.78
C GLU A 75 11.20 -24.35 18.00
N GLU A 76 11.95 -23.27 18.20
CA GLU A 76 12.79 -23.04 19.38
C GLU A 76 12.00 -22.57 20.63
N GLY A 77 10.66 -22.45 20.53
CA GLY A 77 9.82 -21.98 21.64
C GLY A 77 9.95 -20.47 21.93
N LYS A 78 10.47 -19.70 20.98
CA LYS A 78 10.61 -18.22 21.05
C LYS A 78 9.51 -17.49 20.26
N GLY A 79 8.61 -18.23 19.63
CA GLY A 79 7.51 -17.70 18.85
C GLY A 79 6.40 -17.12 19.73
N ASP A 80 5.85 -15.99 19.31
CA ASP A 80 4.61 -15.46 19.87
C ASP A 80 3.38 -15.91 19.05
N THR A 81 2.18 -15.56 19.53
CA THR A 81 0.91 -15.88 18.85
C THR A 81 0.90 -15.45 17.38
N PHE A 82 1.48 -14.30 17.03
CA PHE A 82 1.47 -13.81 15.65
C PHE A 82 2.42 -14.61 14.76
N MET A 83 3.54 -15.10 15.30
CA MET A 83 4.43 -16.02 14.58
C MET A 83 3.77 -17.36 14.32
N HIS A 84 2.98 -17.87 15.28
CA HIS A 84 2.17 -19.07 15.08
C HIS A 84 1.09 -18.86 14.00
N ILE A 85 0.38 -17.72 14.04
CA ILE A 85 -0.60 -17.37 13.00
C ILE A 85 0.08 -17.27 11.63
N ALA A 86 1.22 -16.59 11.51
CA ALA A 86 1.93 -16.44 10.25
C ALA A 86 2.36 -17.80 9.67
N LYS A 87 2.87 -18.71 10.51
CA LYS A 87 3.27 -20.07 10.11
C LYS A 87 2.07 -20.88 9.62
N GLU A 88 0.98 -20.91 10.38
CA GLU A 88 -0.21 -21.70 10.02
C GLU A 88 -0.97 -21.11 8.83
N MET A 89 -1.12 -19.78 8.78
CA MET A 89 -1.76 -19.10 7.65
C MET A 89 -1.00 -19.32 6.35
N HIS A 90 0.34 -19.27 6.37
CA HIS A 90 1.13 -19.58 5.17
C HIS A 90 0.90 -21.02 4.69
N LYS A 91 0.87 -21.99 5.62
CA LYS A 91 0.57 -23.39 5.31
C LYS A 91 -0.84 -23.54 4.71
N GLN A 92 -1.85 -22.87 5.24
CA GLN A 92 -3.21 -22.91 4.67
C GLN A 92 -3.30 -22.21 3.31
N ILE A 93 -2.58 -21.11 3.11
CA ILE A 93 -2.49 -20.43 1.79
C ILE A 93 -1.87 -21.37 0.76
N ASP A 94 -0.87 -22.17 1.15
CA ASP A 94 -0.19 -23.11 0.25
C ASP A 94 -1.07 -24.28 -0.20
N THR A 95 -2.14 -24.61 0.52
CA THR A 95 -3.06 -25.70 0.13
C THR A 95 -4.22 -25.26 -0.77
N ILE A 96 -4.43 -23.94 -0.94
CA ILE A 96 -5.56 -23.40 -1.68
C ILE A 96 -5.12 -23.00 -3.11
N PRO A 97 -5.67 -23.61 -4.17
CA PRO A 97 -5.23 -23.38 -5.56
C PRO A 97 -5.32 -21.92 -6.04
N TYR A 98 -6.25 -21.13 -5.46
CA TYR A 98 -6.37 -19.70 -5.76
C TYR A 98 -5.04 -18.94 -5.53
N PHE A 99 -4.23 -19.38 -4.55
CA PHE A 99 -3.00 -18.72 -4.14
C PHE A 99 -1.73 -19.28 -4.81
N ASP A 100 -1.84 -20.12 -5.83
CA ASP A 100 -0.67 -20.69 -6.53
C ASP A 100 0.34 -19.62 -6.99
N LYS A 101 -0.17 -18.46 -7.40
CA LYS A 101 0.65 -17.31 -7.86
C LYS A 101 0.65 -16.14 -6.88
N ILE A 102 -0.05 -16.25 -5.75
CA ILE A 102 -0.24 -15.18 -4.76
C ILE A 102 0.30 -15.70 -3.43
N LYS A 103 1.59 -15.50 -3.20
CA LYS A 103 2.31 -16.00 -2.03
C LYS A 103 2.73 -14.86 -1.11
N PRO A 104 3.16 -15.14 0.13
CA PRO A 104 3.66 -14.12 1.04
C PRO A 104 4.77 -13.26 0.42
N ASN A 105 4.67 -11.95 0.67
CA ASN A 105 5.71 -10.99 0.39
C ASN A 105 6.50 -10.63 1.66
N VAL A 106 7.49 -9.76 1.55
CA VAL A 106 8.36 -9.37 2.67
C VAL A 106 7.57 -8.81 3.88
N ASP A 107 6.44 -8.14 3.64
CA ASP A 107 5.64 -7.49 4.68
C ASP A 107 4.88 -8.50 5.55
N PHE A 108 4.61 -9.70 5.02
CA PHE A 108 3.91 -10.78 5.75
C PHE A 108 4.66 -11.24 7.01
N TYR A 109 6.00 -11.32 6.93
CA TYR A 109 6.83 -11.80 8.05
C TYR A 109 7.57 -10.67 8.78
N SER A 110 7.91 -9.57 8.11
CA SER A 110 8.77 -8.54 8.69
C SER A 110 8.15 -7.87 9.93
N GLY A 111 6.86 -7.51 9.87
CA GLY A 111 6.16 -6.90 11.00
C GLY A 111 6.11 -7.81 12.23
N VAL A 112 5.84 -9.10 12.02
CA VAL A 112 5.79 -10.09 13.10
C VAL A 112 7.15 -10.26 13.75
N LEU A 113 8.21 -10.41 12.95
CA LEU A 113 9.57 -10.55 13.48
C LEU A 113 10.04 -9.32 14.25
N TRP A 114 9.73 -8.10 13.77
CA TRP A 114 10.04 -6.88 14.50
C TRP A 114 9.29 -6.78 15.82
N LYS A 115 8.00 -7.16 15.83
CA LYS A 115 7.19 -7.18 17.05
C LYS A 115 7.78 -8.13 18.08
N ASN A 116 8.18 -9.33 17.65
CA ASN A 116 8.81 -10.32 18.52
C ASN A 116 10.15 -9.82 19.10
N LEU A 117 10.91 -9.01 18.34
CA LEU A 117 12.12 -8.33 18.82
C LEU A 117 11.84 -7.15 19.76
N GLY A 118 10.57 -6.87 20.09
CA GLY A 118 10.18 -5.77 20.96
C GLY A 118 10.20 -4.39 20.30
N ILE A 119 10.24 -4.33 18.96
CA ILE A 119 10.17 -3.07 18.23
C ILE A 119 8.69 -2.60 18.21
N PRO A 120 8.40 -1.37 18.69
CA PRO A 120 7.06 -0.81 18.63
C PRO A 120 6.49 -0.78 17.20
N ASP A 121 5.19 -1.09 17.07
CA ASP A 121 4.49 -1.15 15.78
C ASP A 121 4.63 0.17 14.98
N GLN A 122 4.70 1.32 15.66
CA GLN A 122 4.85 2.64 15.03
C GLN A 122 6.23 2.84 14.37
N LEU A 123 7.25 2.06 14.74
CA LEU A 123 8.61 2.17 14.22
C LEU A 123 8.88 1.25 13.02
N MET A 124 7.94 0.38 12.64
CA MET A 124 8.15 -0.59 11.56
C MET A 124 8.43 0.06 10.20
N ILE A 125 7.74 1.15 9.87
CA ILE A 125 8.01 1.93 8.65
C ILE A 125 9.41 2.56 8.71
N VAL A 126 9.87 2.98 9.89
CA VAL A 126 11.21 3.54 10.10
C VAL A 126 12.26 2.45 9.88
N MET A 127 12.06 1.24 10.41
CA MET A 127 12.96 0.09 10.18
C MET A 127 13.10 -0.24 8.69
N PHE A 128 11.98 -0.25 7.97
CA PHE A 128 12.00 -0.43 6.53
C PHE A 128 12.78 0.69 5.83
N TYR A 129 12.56 1.95 6.23
CA TYR A 129 13.26 3.10 5.67
C TYR A 129 14.77 3.05 5.90
N CYS A 130 15.23 2.70 7.11
CA CYS A 130 16.65 2.56 7.44
C CYS A 130 17.35 1.58 6.51
N SER A 131 16.70 0.49 6.12
CA SER A 131 17.24 -0.43 5.12
C SER A 131 17.18 0.15 3.70
N ARG A 132 16.07 0.80 3.33
CA ARG A 132 15.84 1.29 1.96
C ARG A 132 16.68 2.51 1.58
N ILE A 133 17.15 3.30 2.55
CA ILE A 133 17.88 4.54 2.27
C ILE A 133 19.14 4.31 1.42
N ALA A 134 19.88 3.22 1.66
CA ALA A 134 21.05 2.85 0.85
C ALA A 134 20.68 2.66 -0.63
N GLY A 135 19.55 1.98 -0.89
CA GLY A 135 19.05 1.80 -2.24
C GLY A 135 18.56 3.10 -2.89
N TYR A 136 17.95 4.01 -2.12
CA TYR A 136 17.56 5.32 -2.65
C TYR A 136 18.77 6.16 -3.03
N ILE A 137 19.80 6.21 -2.18
CA ILE A 137 21.03 6.93 -2.47
C ILE A 137 21.70 6.36 -3.72
N ALA A 138 21.81 5.03 -3.83
CA ALA A 138 22.37 4.40 -5.03
C ALA A 138 21.60 4.75 -6.31
N ASN A 139 20.27 4.74 -6.26
CA ASN A 139 19.44 5.15 -7.40
C ASN A 139 19.62 6.63 -7.77
N ILE A 140 19.77 7.51 -6.79
CA ILE A 140 20.03 8.93 -7.02
C ILE A 140 21.39 9.12 -7.71
N CYS A 141 22.45 8.46 -7.22
CA CYS A 141 23.77 8.54 -7.84
C CYS A 141 23.75 8.09 -9.30
N LEU A 142 23.09 6.96 -9.60
CA LEU A 142 22.94 6.47 -10.98
C LEU A 142 22.14 7.44 -11.86
N ALA A 143 21.07 8.03 -11.31
CA ALA A 143 20.27 9.00 -12.03
C ALA A 143 21.04 10.31 -12.30
N THR A 144 21.96 10.72 -11.43
CA THR A 144 22.79 11.91 -11.65
C THR A 144 23.88 11.70 -12.70
N GLU A 145 24.39 10.47 -12.87
CA GLU A 145 25.37 10.15 -13.92
C GLU A 145 24.75 10.13 -15.33
N LYS A 146 23.46 9.77 -15.43
CA LYS A 146 22.69 9.74 -16.68
C LYS A 146 21.35 10.42 -16.48
N SER A 147 21.37 11.74 -16.28
CA SER A 147 20.17 12.51 -15.95
C SER A 147 19.23 12.63 -17.14
N THR A 148 18.09 11.94 -17.09
CA THR A 148 16.94 12.16 -17.96
C THR A 148 15.79 12.67 -17.11
N ILE A 149 15.25 13.84 -17.44
CA ILE A 149 14.06 14.37 -16.76
C ILE A 149 12.83 13.60 -17.24
N VAL A 150 12.07 13.06 -16.31
CA VAL A 150 10.78 12.41 -16.61
C VAL A 150 9.70 13.47 -16.71
N PHE A 151 9.22 13.74 -17.92
CA PHE A 151 8.04 14.57 -18.18
C PHE A 151 6.82 13.68 -18.47
N PRO A 152 6.00 13.37 -17.46
CA PRO A 152 4.78 12.59 -17.69
C PRO A 152 3.73 13.44 -18.40
N ASN A 153 3.15 12.91 -19.47
CA ASN A 153 1.97 13.50 -20.10
C ASN A 153 0.71 13.02 -19.40
N GLN A 154 -0.30 13.89 -19.31
CA GLN A 154 -1.64 13.53 -18.85
C GLN A 154 -2.64 13.75 -19.99
N ALA A 155 -3.48 12.75 -20.24
CA ALA A 155 -4.57 12.89 -21.21
C ALA A 155 -5.70 13.74 -20.60
N TYR A 156 -6.04 14.85 -21.25
CA TYR A 156 -7.18 15.66 -20.84
C TYR A 156 -8.49 14.94 -21.21
N VAL A 157 -9.29 14.62 -20.18
CA VAL A 157 -10.62 13.98 -20.32
C VAL A 157 -11.75 14.87 -19.77
N GLY A 158 -11.45 16.14 -19.53
CA GLY A 158 -12.43 17.12 -19.06
C GLY A 158 -13.35 17.61 -20.17
N LYS A 159 -14.35 18.41 -19.79
CA LYS A 159 -15.25 19.06 -20.75
C LYS A 159 -14.49 20.13 -21.55
N THR A 160 -14.57 20.08 -22.87
CA THR A 160 -13.99 21.09 -23.76
C THR A 160 -15.01 22.18 -24.12
N ASN A 161 -14.53 23.31 -24.64
CA ASN A 161 -15.36 24.40 -25.16
C ASN A 161 -16.34 25.02 -24.16
N LEU A 162 -16.04 24.97 -22.87
CA LEU A 162 -16.81 25.69 -21.86
C LEU A 162 -16.59 27.19 -22.05
N LEU A 163 -17.67 27.94 -22.25
CA LEU A 163 -17.64 29.37 -22.09
C LEU A 163 -17.57 29.68 -20.60
N PHE A 164 -16.95 30.81 -20.24
CA PHE A 164 -16.86 31.25 -18.85
C PHE A 164 -18.24 31.30 -18.15
N ASN A 165 -19.31 31.57 -18.90
CA ASN A 165 -20.69 31.62 -18.40
C ASN A 165 -21.36 30.24 -18.25
N ASP A 166 -20.79 29.17 -18.79
CA ASP A 166 -21.32 27.80 -18.70
C ASP A 166 -20.91 27.10 -17.40
N VAL A 167 -20.03 27.75 -16.63
CA VAL A 167 -19.63 27.30 -15.30
C VAL A 167 -20.64 27.87 -14.30
N GLU A 168 -21.60 27.04 -13.88
CA GLU A 168 -22.49 27.36 -12.77
C GLU A 168 -21.65 27.75 -11.54
N PRO A 169 -21.92 28.90 -10.89
CA PRO A 169 -21.21 29.27 -9.68
C PRO A 169 -21.42 28.20 -8.61
N SER A 170 -20.34 27.78 -7.96
CA SER A 170 -20.42 26.73 -6.95
C SER A 170 -21.36 27.15 -5.82
N SER A 171 -22.17 26.20 -5.32
CA SER A 171 -23.08 26.39 -4.17
C SER A 171 -22.38 26.77 -2.86
N SER A 172 -21.04 26.84 -2.85
CA SER A 172 -20.19 27.23 -1.73
C SER A 172 -20.12 28.75 -1.46
N GLY A 173 -20.97 29.57 -2.09
CA GLY A 173 -21.15 30.98 -1.73
C GLY A 173 -19.96 31.90 -2.04
N VAL A 174 -18.96 31.41 -2.79
CA VAL A 174 -17.88 32.25 -3.28
C VAL A 174 -18.38 32.99 -4.52
N ILE A 175 -18.80 34.23 -4.31
CA ILE A 175 -19.13 35.16 -5.40
C ILE A 175 -17.85 35.33 -6.24
N PRO A 176 -17.84 34.97 -7.54
CA PRO A 176 -16.70 35.27 -8.38
C PRO A 176 -16.46 36.78 -8.36
N LEU A 177 -15.21 37.24 -8.25
CA LEU A 177 -14.84 38.65 -8.08
C LEU A 177 -15.18 39.56 -9.30
N PHE A 178 -15.89 39.03 -10.30
CA PHE A 178 -15.97 39.58 -11.65
C PHE A 178 -17.37 39.91 -12.24
N PRO A 179 -18.51 39.97 -11.51
CA PRO A 179 -19.73 40.53 -12.10
C PRO A 179 -19.57 41.99 -12.55
N ALA A 180 -18.54 42.70 -12.06
CA ALA A 180 -18.31 44.11 -12.35
C ALA A 180 -17.77 44.41 -13.76
N LEU A 181 -17.33 43.42 -14.55
CA LEU A 181 -16.79 43.65 -15.91
C LEU A 181 -17.80 43.41 -17.05
N LYS A 182 -19.08 43.18 -16.75
CA LYS A 182 -20.12 43.01 -17.79
C LYS A 182 -20.50 44.31 -18.54
N HIS A 183 -19.95 45.47 -18.18
CA HIS A 183 -20.32 46.76 -18.77
C HIS A 183 -19.22 47.53 -19.52
N SER A 184 -18.07 46.94 -19.82
CA SER A 184 -17.02 47.61 -20.60
C SER A 184 -16.66 46.84 -21.88
N ALA A 185 -17.66 46.52 -22.69
CA ALA A 185 -17.43 46.28 -24.12
C ALA A 185 -17.51 47.63 -24.83
N VAL A 186 -16.40 48.38 -24.82
CA VAL A 186 -16.24 49.54 -25.71
C VAL A 186 -16.07 48.98 -27.12
N SER A 187 -17.02 49.27 -28.01
CA SER A 187 -16.97 48.95 -29.42
C SER A 187 -15.81 49.72 -30.09
N CYS A 188 -14.71 49.05 -30.40
CA CYS A 188 -13.79 49.55 -31.42
C CYS A 188 -14.43 49.27 -32.79
N GLN A 189 -15.04 50.28 -33.39
CA GLN A 189 -15.29 50.27 -34.84
C GLN A 189 -13.98 50.62 -35.56
N PRO A 190 -13.66 49.93 -36.67
CA PRO A 190 -12.51 50.31 -37.49
C PRO A 190 -12.86 51.56 -38.31
N SER A 191 -12.07 52.62 -38.16
CA SER A 191 -12.11 53.77 -39.08
C SER A 191 -11.48 53.39 -40.42
N ALA A 192 -12.15 53.80 -41.50
CA ALA A 192 -11.72 53.68 -42.89
C ALA A 192 -10.41 54.43 -43.20
#